data_AF-A0A7W9U617-F1
#
_entry.id   AF-A0A7W9U617-F1
#
_cell.length_a   1.000
_cell.length_b   1.000
_cell.length_c   1.000
_cell.angle_alpha   90.00
_cell.angle_beta   90.00
_cell.angle_gamma   90.00
#
_symmetry.space_group_name_H-M   'P 1'
#
loop_
_entity.id
_entity.type
_entity.pdbx_description
1 polymer ?
#
loop_
_entity_poly.entity_id
_entity_poly.type
_entity_poly.pdbx_seq_one_letter_code
_entity_poly.pdbx_strand_id
1 'polypeptide(L)'
;MSMLGVAAVIGVTIATFTTCGVGLAHGTGTWCALPLVWFIGFPLAITNALIVGLPLAFLFCKLRLTRWWQFAVTGFICATPVWMELAEPFTSVRWAQFGLYDSLNCFGSGLAGGLAYWWISQKVGIRRGTDEIAP
;
A
#
# COMPACT_ATOMS: atom_id res chain seq x y z
N MET A 1 -1.34 -17.32 -12.46
CA MET A 1 -1.55 -16.03 -11.77
C MET A 1 -1.56 -14.93 -12.82
N SER A 2 -2.58 -14.06 -12.83
CA SER A 2 -2.56 -12.88 -13.70
C SER A 2 -1.35 -12.02 -13.33
N MET A 3 -0.72 -11.34 -14.30
CA MET A 3 0.44 -10.47 -14.02
C MET A 3 0.10 -9.35 -13.00
N LEU A 4 -1.18 -9.00 -12.88
CA LEU A 4 -1.71 -8.08 -11.86
C LEU A 4 -1.66 -8.66 -10.44
N GLY A 5 -1.86 -9.98 -10.29
CA GLY A 5 -1.68 -10.65 -9.00
C GLY A 5 -0.22 -10.62 -8.56
N VAL A 6 0.71 -10.87 -9.49
CA VAL A 6 2.16 -10.76 -9.22
C VAL A 6 2.55 -9.34 -8.82
N ALA A 7 1.96 -8.33 -9.48
CA ALA A 7 2.15 -6.92 -9.14
C ALA A 7 1.70 -6.59 -7.70
N ALA A 8 0.55 -7.14 -7.29
CA ALA A 8 0.03 -6.97 -5.93
C ALA A 8 0.98 -7.58 -4.87
N VAL A 9 1.47 -8.81 -5.12
CA VAL A 9 2.40 -9.48 -4.20
C VAL A 9 3.72 -8.69 -4.09
N ILE A 10 4.30 -8.28 -5.22
CA ILE A 10 5.55 -7.49 -5.23
C ILE A 10 5.34 -6.15 -4.51
N GLY A 11 4.22 -5.48 -4.76
CA GLY A 11 3.88 -4.21 -4.11
C GLY A 11 3.79 -4.34 -2.58
N VAL A 12 3.06 -5.34 -2.08
CA VAL A 12 2.97 -5.62 -0.64
C VAL A 12 4.32 -5.98 -0.05
N THR A 13 5.11 -6.79 -0.77
CA THR A 13 6.45 -7.20 -0.32
C THR A 13 7.34 -5.98 -0.14
N ILE A 14 7.49 -5.15 -1.17
CA ILE A 14 8.33 -3.96 -1.13
C ILE A 14 7.84 -3.00 -0.03
N ALA A 15 6.53 -2.72 0.02
CA ALA A 15 5.97 -1.83 1.02
C ALA A 15 6.21 -2.34 2.44
N THR A 16 6.05 -3.64 2.70
CA THR A 16 6.30 -4.21 4.04
C THR A 16 7.78 -4.08 4.42
N PHE A 17 8.70 -4.43 3.51
CA PHE A 17 10.13 -4.30 3.76
C PHE A 17 10.58 -2.86 3.95
N THR A 18 10.08 -1.91 3.16
CA THR A 18 10.44 -0.49 3.33
C THR A 18 9.91 0.08 4.63
N THR A 19 8.62 -0.15 4.94
CA THR A 19 7.99 0.31 6.19
C THR A 19 8.74 -0.24 7.41
N CYS A 20 9.13 -1.51 7.35
CA CYS A 20 9.86 -2.18 8.41
C CYS A 20 11.33 -1.76 8.51
N GLY A 21 12.03 -1.60 7.39
CA GLY A 21 13.43 -1.13 7.39
C GLY A 21 13.54 0.31 7.88
N VAL A 22 12.63 1.18 7.43
CA VAL A 22 12.53 2.58 7.86
C VAL A 22 12.13 2.66 9.34
N GLY A 23 11.17 1.83 9.79
CA GLY A 23 10.84 1.71 11.21
C GLY A 23 12.02 1.25 12.07
N LEU A 24 12.82 0.29 11.60
CA LEU A 24 13.99 -0.21 12.33
C LEU A 24 15.07 0.88 12.48
N ALA A 25 15.35 1.63 11.41
CA ALA A 25 16.35 2.69 11.40
C ALA A 25 16.02 3.84 12.38
N HIS A 26 14.74 4.12 12.59
CA HIS A 26 14.26 5.18 13.47
C HIS A 26 13.86 4.69 14.88
N GLY A 27 14.08 3.41 15.22
CA GLY A 27 13.73 2.85 16.52
C GLY A 27 12.22 2.73 16.80
N THR A 28 11.37 2.98 15.80
CA THR A 28 9.90 2.89 15.88
C THR A 28 9.36 1.55 15.38
N GLY A 29 10.23 0.69 14.84
CA GLY A 29 9.91 -0.60 14.23
C GLY A 29 9.56 -1.75 15.19
N THR A 30 9.01 -1.46 16.38
CA THR A 30 8.71 -2.48 17.41
C THR A 30 7.84 -3.63 16.87
N TRP A 31 6.95 -3.35 15.91
CA TRP A 31 6.08 -4.35 15.29
C TRP A 31 6.80 -5.23 14.27
N CYS A 32 7.73 -4.64 13.51
CA CYS A 32 8.52 -5.36 12.51
C CYS A 32 9.60 -6.24 13.14
N ALA A 33 9.93 -6.01 14.41
CA ALA A 33 10.78 -6.87 15.21
C ALA A 33 10.05 -8.12 15.72
N LEU A 34 8.71 -8.16 15.69
CA LEU A 34 7.93 -9.31 16.14
C LEU A 34 7.87 -10.39 15.05
N PRO A 35 8.38 -11.61 15.30
CA PRO A 35 8.36 -12.70 14.31
C PRO A 35 6.95 -13.03 13.83
N LEU A 36 5.96 -12.92 14.73
CA LEU A 36 4.56 -13.23 14.45
C LEU A 36 3.96 -12.36 13.32
N VAL A 37 4.40 -11.11 13.20
CA VAL A 37 3.92 -10.18 12.16
C VAL A 37 4.37 -10.64 10.77
N TRP A 38 5.56 -11.24 10.66
CA TRP A 38 6.06 -11.79 9.40
C TRP A 38 5.40 -13.12 9.02
N PHE A 39 5.08 -13.98 9.99
CA PHE A 39 4.45 -15.27 9.70
C PHE A 39 2.94 -15.20 9.46
N ILE A 40 2.24 -14.28 10.12
CA ILE A 40 0.77 -14.19 10.05
C ILE A 40 0.34 -12.91 9.33
N GLY A 41 0.93 -11.78 9.67
CA GLY A 41 0.58 -10.48 9.09
C GLY A 41 0.92 -10.38 7.60
N PHE A 42 2.09 -10.87 7.18
CA PHE A 42 2.52 -10.80 5.79
C PHE A 42 1.63 -11.64 4.83
N PRO A 43 1.29 -12.91 5.12
CA PRO A 43 0.33 -13.65 4.31
C PRO A 43 -1.07 -13.02 4.27
N LEU A 44 -1.53 -12.45 5.39
CA LEU A 44 -2.79 -11.71 5.45
C LEU A 44 -2.75 -10.46 4.56
N ALA A 45 -1.65 -9.72 4.57
CA ALA A 45 -1.46 -8.54 3.73
C ALA A 45 -1.47 -8.90 2.23
N ILE A 46 -0.81 -9.99 1.85
CA ILE A 46 -0.86 -10.52 0.47
C ILE A 46 -2.30 -10.92 0.10
N THR A 47 -2.99 -11.63 1.00
CA THR A 47 -4.37 -12.08 0.77
C THR A 47 -5.31 -10.88 0.56
N ASN A 48 -5.22 -9.85 1.42
CA ASN A 48 -5.99 -8.62 1.28
C ASN A 48 -5.65 -7.88 -0.02
N ALA A 49 -4.39 -7.82 -0.43
CA ALA A 49 -4.02 -7.18 -1.68
C ALA A 49 -4.58 -7.91 -2.92
N LEU A 50 -4.72 -9.23 -2.85
CA LEU A 50 -5.34 -10.01 -3.92
C LEU A 50 -6.87 -9.89 -3.91
N ILE A 51 -7.50 -9.95 -2.74
CA ILE A 51 -8.97 -9.90 -2.61
C ILE A 51 -9.52 -8.49 -2.84
N VAL A 52 -8.80 -7.44 -2.43
CA VAL A 52 -9.26 -6.05 -2.50
C VAL A 52 -8.57 -5.30 -3.62
N GLY A 53 -7.24 -5.40 -3.72
CA GLY A 53 -6.44 -4.65 -4.70
C GLY A 53 -6.69 -5.09 -6.15
N LEU A 54 -6.83 -6.40 -6.40
CA LEU A 54 -7.08 -6.93 -7.74
C LEU A 54 -8.44 -6.49 -8.32
N PRO A 55 -9.59 -6.62 -7.61
CA PRO A 55 -10.86 -6.11 -8.13
C PRO A 55 -10.90 -4.59 -8.24
N LEU A 56 -10.24 -3.84 -7.34
CA LEU A 56 -10.08 -2.39 -7.49
C LEU A 56 -9.35 -2.03 -8.79
N ALA A 57 -8.29 -2.76 -9.12
CA ALA A 57 -7.57 -2.57 -10.39
C ALA A 57 -8.45 -2.86 -11.60
N PHE A 58 -9.24 -3.94 -11.57
CA PHE A 58 -10.21 -4.24 -12.64
C PHE A 58 -11.29 -3.16 -12.76
N LEU A 59 -11.80 -2.65 -11.63
CA LEU A 59 -12.77 -1.56 -11.62
C LEU A 59 -12.17 -0.29 -12.24
N PHE A 60 -10.92 0.03 -11.93
CA PHE A 60 -10.21 1.18 -12.48
C PHE A 60 -9.99 1.05 -13.99
N CYS A 61 -9.64 -0.14 -14.47
CA CYS A 61 -9.60 -0.43 -15.89
C CYS A 61 -10.96 -0.25 -16.56
N LYS A 62 -12.04 -0.74 -15.93
CA LYS A 62 -13.41 -0.64 -16.47
C LYS A 62 -13.90 0.81 -16.53
N LEU A 63 -13.55 1.63 -15.54
CA LEU A 63 -13.93 3.03 -15.44
C LEU A 63 -12.96 4.00 -16.16
N ARG A 64 -11.92 3.47 -16.83
CA ARG A 64 -10.83 4.27 -17.44
C ARG A 64 -10.11 5.19 -16.44
N LEU A 65 -10.16 4.84 -15.16
CA LEU A 65 -9.47 5.54 -14.07
C LEU A 65 -8.05 4.97 -13.92
N THR A 66 -7.22 5.15 -14.94
CA THR A 66 -5.86 4.59 -14.97
C THR A 66 -4.75 5.63 -14.73
N ARG A 67 -5.06 6.77 -14.09
CA ARG A 67 -4.06 7.81 -13.76
C ARG A 67 -3.29 7.46 -12.50
N TRP A 68 -2.01 7.82 -12.45
CA TRP A 68 -1.12 7.52 -11.30
C TRP A 68 -1.68 8.00 -9.96
N TRP A 69 -2.30 9.19 -9.93
CA TRP A 69 -2.84 9.77 -8.70
C TRP A 69 -4.06 9.01 -8.18
N GLN A 70 -4.84 8.37 -9.05
CA GLN A 70 -6.02 7.59 -8.63
C GLN A 70 -5.58 6.36 -7.83
N PHE A 71 -4.54 5.67 -8.30
CA PHE A 71 -3.94 4.57 -7.56
C PHE A 71 -3.23 5.02 -6.29
N ALA A 72 -2.53 6.16 -6.32
CA ALA A 72 -1.89 6.72 -5.14
C ALA A 72 -2.90 7.08 -4.03
N VAL A 73 -4.00 7.77 -4.38
CA VAL A 73 -5.08 8.12 -3.46
C VAL A 73 -5.81 6.88 -2.95
N THR A 74 -6.03 5.88 -3.81
CA THR A 74 -6.65 4.62 -3.38
C THR A 74 -5.76 3.88 -2.40
N GLY A 75 -4.45 3.80 -2.65
CA GLY A 75 -3.48 3.24 -1.72
C GLY A 75 -3.45 3.98 -0.38
N PHE A 76 -3.55 5.32 -0.41
CA PHE A 76 -3.68 6.15 0.79
C PHE A 76 -4.96 5.83 1.57
N ILE A 77 -6.12 5.77 0.90
CA ILE A 77 -7.41 5.45 1.52
C ILE A 77 -7.39 4.04 2.13
N CYS A 78 -6.88 3.05 1.40
CA CYS A 78 -6.76 1.68 1.87
C CYS A 78 -5.80 1.53 3.06
N ALA A 79 -4.88 2.47 3.27
CA ALA A 79 -4.01 2.49 4.45
C ALA A 79 -4.71 3.03 5.71
N THR A 80 -5.87 3.71 5.57
CA THR A 80 -6.59 4.34 6.70
C THR A 80 -7.03 3.35 7.80
N PRO A 81 -7.62 2.18 7.48
CA PRO A 81 -8.04 1.23 8.52
C PRO A 81 -6.82 0.68 9.28
N VAL A 82 -5.75 0.35 8.55
CA VAL A 82 -4.49 -0.12 9.12
C VAL A 82 -3.87 0.95 10.01
N TRP A 83 -3.89 2.20 9.57
CA TRP A 83 -3.42 3.33 10.37
C TRP A 83 -4.26 3.54 11.64
N MET A 84 -5.59 3.43 11.58
CA MET A 84 -6.45 3.57 12.76
C MET A 84 -6.14 2.52 13.82
N GLU A 85 -5.94 1.26 13.41
CA GLU A 85 -5.64 0.14 14.30
C GLU A 85 -4.20 0.19 14.85
N LEU A 86 -3.21 0.60 14.05
CA LEU A 86 -1.80 0.59 14.46
C LEU A 86 -1.34 1.88 15.13
N ALA A 87 -1.81 3.03 14.66
CA ALA A 87 -1.38 4.32 15.19
C ALA A 87 -2.15 4.68 16.46
N GLU A 88 -3.34 4.10 16.69
CA GLU A 88 -4.22 4.40 17.83
C GLU A 88 -4.24 5.92 18.17
N PRO A 89 -4.60 6.77 17.20
CA PRO A 89 -4.24 8.19 17.19
C PRO A 89 -4.85 9.04 18.31
N PHE A 90 -5.74 8.46 19.11
CA PHE A 90 -6.46 9.14 20.18
C PHE A 90 -6.32 8.46 21.54
N THR A 91 -5.61 7.33 21.62
CA THR A 91 -5.58 6.49 22.83
C THR A 91 -4.16 6.09 23.24
N SER A 92 -3.19 6.05 22.32
CA SER A 92 -1.84 5.57 22.66
C SER A 92 -0.86 6.68 23.03
N VAL A 93 -0.10 6.46 24.12
CA VAL A 93 1.05 7.30 24.52
C VAL A 93 2.12 7.33 23.42
N ARG A 94 2.22 6.22 22.67
CA ARG A 94 3.11 6.08 21.51
C ARG A 94 2.77 7.09 20.41
N TRP A 95 1.48 7.31 20.11
CA TRP A 95 1.09 8.30 19.10
C TRP A 95 1.45 9.72 19.52
N ALA A 96 1.34 10.05 20.80
CA ALA A 96 1.76 11.37 21.29
C ALA A 96 3.27 11.65 21.05
N GLN A 97 4.09 10.60 20.96
CA GLN A 97 5.54 10.73 20.76
C GLN A 97 5.99 10.51 19.31
N PHE A 98 5.35 9.56 18.61
CA PHE A 98 5.76 9.11 17.27
C PHE A 98 4.62 9.13 16.24
N GLY A 99 3.45 9.67 16.60
CA GLY A 99 2.23 9.59 15.79
C GLY A 99 2.35 10.21 14.41
N LEU A 100 3.09 11.32 14.27
CA LEU A 100 3.37 11.90 12.96
C LEU A 100 4.21 10.96 12.08
N TYR A 101 5.20 10.29 12.68
CA TYR A 101 6.03 9.32 11.98
C TYR A 101 5.26 8.05 11.62
N ASP A 102 4.51 7.47 12.56
CA ASP A 102 3.68 6.28 12.31
C ASP A 102 2.62 6.56 11.23
N SER A 103 2.07 7.78 11.20
CA SER A 103 1.13 8.24 10.16
C SER A 103 1.82 8.37 8.80
N LEU A 104 2.95 9.07 8.72
CA LEU A 104 3.70 9.22 7.48
C LEU A 104 4.18 7.87 6.94
N ASN A 105 4.57 6.95 7.81
CA ASN A 105 5.00 5.62 7.43
C ASN A 105 3.83 4.81 6.87
N CYS A 106 2.68 4.76 7.56
CA CYS A 106 1.49 4.05 7.07
C CYS A 106 0.93 4.65 5.77
N PHE A 107 0.65 5.95 5.76
CA PHE A 107 0.06 6.62 4.60
C PHE A 107 1.05 6.73 3.44
N GLY A 108 2.33 6.98 3.72
CA GLY A 108 3.40 7.02 2.73
C GLY A 108 3.60 5.66 2.07
N SER A 109 3.59 4.57 2.84
CA SER A 109 3.64 3.21 2.29
C SER A 109 2.40 2.84 1.50
N GLY A 110 1.21 3.29 1.91
CA GLY A 110 -0.02 3.15 1.12
C GLY A 110 0.08 3.87 -0.23
N LEU A 111 0.55 5.12 -0.23
CA LEU A 111 0.71 5.94 -1.43
C LEU A 111 1.78 5.35 -2.37
N ALA A 112 2.95 4.97 -1.82
CA ALA A 112 4.03 4.33 -2.56
C ALA A 112 3.59 2.97 -3.13
N GLY A 113 2.84 2.18 -2.36
CA GLY A 113 2.27 0.91 -2.82
C GLY A 113 1.29 1.09 -3.98
N GLY A 114 0.41 2.10 -3.89
CA GLY A 114 -0.51 2.45 -4.98
C GLY A 114 0.23 2.90 -6.26
N LEU A 115 1.25 3.74 -6.12
CA LEU A 115 2.10 4.18 -7.25
C LEU A 115 2.87 3.03 -7.89
N ALA A 116 3.46 2.15 -7.07
CA ALA A 116 4.18 0.97 -7.56
C ALA A 116 3.23 0.04 -8.32
N TYR A 117 2.04 -0.19 -7.78
CA TYR A 117 1.01 -1.01 -8.43
C TYR A 117 0.57 -0.43 -9.78
N TRP A 118 0.37 0.89 -9.85
CA TRP A 118 0.10 1.59 -11.11
C TRP A 118 1.24 1.39 -12.11
N TRP A 119 2.49 1.61 -11.69
CA TRP A 119 3.64 1.49 -12.59
C TRP A 119 3.82 0.08 -13.15
N ILE A 120 3.60 -0.95 -12.33
CA ILE A 120 3.64 -2.35 -12.80
C ILE A 120 2.45 -2.62 -13.74
N SER A 121 1.25 -2.16 -13.38
CA SER A 121 0.04 -2.29 -14.20
C SER A 121 0.21 -1.69 -15.60
N GLN A 122 0.92 -0.57 -15.71
CA GLN A 122 1.28 0.05 -16.99
C GLN A 122 2.20 -0.85 -17.84
N LYS A 123 3.20 -1.48 -17.23
CA LYS A 123 4.11 -2.42 -17.93
C LYS A 123 3.42 -3.71 -18.38
N VAL A 124 2.32 -4.08 -17.73
CA VAL A 124 1.51 -5.27 -18.03
C VAL A 124 0.48 -5.00 -19.14
N GLY A 125 0.35 -3.75 -19.62
CA GLY A 125 -0.47 -3.40 -20.78
C GLY A 125 -1.82 -2.74 -20.46
N ILE A 126 -2.05 -2.27 -19.23
CA ILE A 126 -3.18 -1.39 -18.94
C ILE A 126 -2.86 -0.01 -19.54
N ARG A 127 -3.54 0.35 -20.65
CA ARG A 127 -3.37 1.65 -21.33
C ARG A 127 -3.59 2.83 -20.37
N ARG A 128 -2.80 3.90 -20.53
CA ARG A 128 -3.01 5.14 -19.80
C ARG A 128 -4.30 5.80 -20.29
N GLY A 129 -5.16 6.21 -19.36
CA GLY A 129 -6.35 7.01 -19.65
C GLY A 129 -6.01 8.43 -20.13
N THR A 130 -4.73 8.78 -20.22
CA THR A 130 -4.24 10.02 -20.83
C THR A 130 -3.99 9.91 -22.34
N ASP A 131 -3.95 8.70 -22.90
CA ASP A 131 -3.69 8.50 -24.34
C ASP A 131 -4.90 8.90 -25.22
N GLU A 132 -6.04 9.27 -24.61
CA GLU A 132 -7.24 9.78 -25.29
C GLU A 132 -7.38 11.32 -25.23
N ILE A 133 -6.43 12.05 -24.64
CA ILE A 133 -6.47 13.54 -24.53
C ILE A 133 -5.34 14.20 -25.35
N ALA A 134 -4.71 13.46 -26.26
CA ALA A 134 -3.93 14.08 -27.32
C ALA A 134 -4.90 14.43 -28.47
N PRO A 135 -5.08 15.72 -28.83
CA PRO A 135 -5.80 16.09 -30.03
C PRO A 135 -5.10 15.60 -31.30
#